data_AF-A0A1Q7NSQ1-F1
#
_entry.id   AF-A0A1Q7NSQ1-F1
#
_cell.length_a   1.000
_cell.length_b   1.000
_cell.length_c   1.000
_cell.angle_alpha   90.00
_cell.angle_beta   90.00
_cell.angle_gamma   90.00
#
_symmetry.space_group_name_H-M   'P 1'
#
loop_
_entity.id
_entity.type
_entity.pdbx_description
1 polymer ?
#
loop_
_entity_poly.entity_id
_entity_poly.type
_entity_poly.pdbx_seq_one_letter_code
_entity_poly.pdbx_strand_id
1 'polypeptide(L)' 'MSRTVSARISRESHDELLERCNKAGCTINEWLCAAIDYLITGSSEFDFGDEEEGKKSEING' A
#
# COMPACT_ATOMS: atom_id res chain seq x y z
N MET A 1 -8.67 -6.13 21.91
CA MET A 1 -7.29 -5.91 22.42
C MET A 1 -6.36 -5.85 21.24
N SER A 2 -5.55 -4.80 21.11
CA SER A 2 -4.51 -4.73 20.07
C SER A 2 -3.23 -5.46 20.52
N ARG A 3 -2.44 -5.92 19.55
CA ARG A 3 -1.09 -6.47 19.76
C ARG A 3 -0.13 -5.74 18.83
N THR A 4 1.09 -5.48 19.29
CA THR A 4 2.11 -4.80 18.49
C THR A 4 3.04 -5.81 17.82
N VAL A 5 3.33 -5.58 16.54
CA VAL A 5 4.34 -6.31 15.78
C VAL A 5 5.44 -5.31 15.40
N SER A 6 6.70 -5.72 15.53
CA SER A 6 7.87 -4.92 15.12
C SER A 6 8.72 -5.73 14.15
N ALA A 7 9.13 -5.11 13.04
CA ALA A 7 10.02 -5.71 12.05
C ALA A 7 11.06 -4.69 11.59
N ARG A 8 12.20 -5.19 11.10
CA ARG A 8 13.18 -4.38 10.37
C ARG A 8 13.03 -4.68 8.88
N ILE A 9 12.94 -3.63 8.07
CA ILE A 9 12.87 -3.71 6.61
C ILE A 9 14.08 -3.00 6.00
N SER A 10 14.36 -3.27 4.74
CA SER A 10 15.39 -2.52 4.01
C SER A 10 14.99 -1.06 3.88
N ARG A 11 15.98 -0.19 3.69
CA ARG A 11 15.74 1.23 3.42
C ARG A 11 14.88 1.42 2.17
N GLU A 12 15.16 0.67 1.11
CA GLU A 12 14.41 0.72 -0.15
C GLU A 12 12.93 0.39 0.06
N SER A 13 12.61 -0.66 0.83
CA SER A 13 11.22 -1.00 1.15
C SER A 13 10.54 0.06 2.02
N HIS A 14 11.28 0.69 2.93
CA HIS A 14 10.75 1.76 3.75
C HIS A 14 10.45 3.02 2.93
N ASP A 15 11.36 3.41 2.04
CA ASP A 15 11.21 4.60 1.20
C ASP A 15 10.03 4.44 0.22
N GLU A 16 9.90 3.26 -0.39
CA GLU A 16 8.74 2.90 -1.25
C GLU A 16 7.42 2.93 -0.47
N LEU A 17 7.38 2.35 0.73
CA LEU A 17 6.19 2.36 1.59
C LEU A 17 5.78 3.80 1.92
N LEU A 18 6.75 4.66 2.24
CA LEU A 18 6.49 6.06 2.53
C LEU A 18 5.93 6.80 1.32
N GLU A 19 6.46 6.55 0.11
CA GLU A 19 5.92 7.13 -1.12
C GLU A 19 4.46 6.74 -1.33
N ARG A 20 4.13 5.46 -1.18
CA ARG A 20 2.75 4.96 -1.32
C ARG A 20 1.81 5.56 -0.28
N CYS A 21 2.25 5.65 0.97
CA CYS A 21 1.47 6.29 2.03
C CYS A 21 1.20 7.78 1.72
N ASN A 22 2.18 8.49 1.16
CA ASN A 22 2.01 9.88 0.76
C ASN A 22 0.99 10.02 -0.39
N LYS A 23 1.02 9.12 -1.38
CA LYS A 23 0.05 9.11 -2.49
C LYS A 23 -1.37 8.84 -2.01
N ALA A 24 -1.55 7.86 -1.12
CA ALA A 24 -2.86 7.54 -0.55
C ALA A 24 -3.31 8.50 0.58
N GLY A 25 -2.46 9.44 1.00
CA GLY A 25 -2.79 10.41 2.05
C GLY A 25 -2.97 9.78 3.43
N CYS A 26 -2.21 8.73 3.75
CA CYS A 26 -2.32 7.99 5.01
C CYS A 26 -0.99 7.90 5.76
N THR A 27 -1.03 7.38 6.99
CA THR A 27 0.18 7.01 7.73
C THR A 27 0.63 5.58 7.38
N ILE A 28 1.92 5.30 7.63
CA ILE A 28 2.49 3.94 7.48
C ILE A 28 1.74 2.90 8.31
N ASN A 29 1.30 3.28 9.52
CA ASN A 29 0.60 2.34 10.40
C ASN A 29 -0.78 1.96 9.84
N GLU A 30 -1.54 2.94 9.34
CA GLU A 30 -2.84 2.68 8.70
C GLU A 30 -2.68 1.78 7.48
N TRP A 31 -1.71 2.09 6.61
CA TRP A 31 -1.39 1.29 5.44
C TRP A 31 -1.06 -0.16 5.82
N LEU A 32 -0.16 -0.37 6.78
CA LEU A 32 0.28 -1.73 7.16
C LEU A 32 -0.85 -2.52 7.84
N CYS A 33 -1.66 -1.90 8.68
CA CYS A 33 -2.83 -2.55 9.27
C CYS A 33 -3.80 -3.00 8.17
N ALA A 34 -4.13 -2.11 7.24
CA ALA A 34 -5.00 -2.44 6.10
C ALA A 34 -4.41 -3.53 5.20
N ALA A 35 -3.10 -3.51 4.96
CA ALA A 35 -2.41 -4.51 4.15
C ALA A 35 -2.43 -5.89 4.82
N ILE A 36 -2.23 -5.94 6.14
CA ILE A 36 -2.35 -7.20 6.91
C ILE A 36 -3.78 -7.73 6.84
N ASP A 37 -4.79 -6.87 7.00
CA ASP A 37 -6.20 -7.26 6.90
C ASP A 37 -6.54 -7.77 5.50
N TYR A 38 -6.05 -7.10 4.44
CA TYR A 38 -6.18 -7.57 3.06
C TYR A 38 -5.52 -8.93 2.84
N LEU A 39 -4.29 -9.12 3.32
CA LEU A 39 -3.56 -10.39 3.16
C LEU A 39 -4.24 -11.56 3.86
N ILE A 40 -4.89 -11.32 5.01
CA ILE A 40 -5.56 -12.37 5.79
C ILE A 40 -6.96 -12.67 5.24
N THR A 41 -7.71 -11.63 4.90
CA THR A 41 -9.14 -11.77 4.54
C THR A 41 -9.41 -11.78 3.05
N GLY A 42 -8.42 -11.37 2.23
CA GLY A 42 -8.56 -11.17 0.78
C GLY A 42 -9.30 -9.88 0.41
N SER A 43 -9.61 -9.01 1.38
CA SER A 43 -10.37 -7.78 1.17
C SER A 43 -9.95 -6.69 2.14
N SER A 44 -10.05 -5.43 1.74
CA SER A 44 -9.88 -4.28 2.61
C SER A 44 -10.74 -3.13 2.10
N GLU A 45 -11.32 -2.36 3.02
CA GLU A 45 -12.02 -1.12 2.70
C GLU A 45 -11.05 0.06 2.51
N PHE A 46 -9.77 -0.16 2.79
CA PHE A 46 -8.72 0.83 2.60
C PHE A 46 -8.38 0.97 1.12
N ASP A 47 -8.39 2.22 0.65
CA ASP A 47 -7.93 2.57 -0.68
C ASP A 47 -6.40 2.72 -0.68
N PHE A 48 -5.71 1.78 -1.32
CA PHE A 48 -4.26 1.82 -1.46
C PHE A 48 -3.78 2.81 -2.52
N GLY A 49 -4.67 3.53 -3.21
CA GLY A 49 -4.28 4.49 -4.23
C GLY A 49 -3.60 3.85 -5.44
N ASP A 50 -3.93 2.58 -5.74
CA ASP A 50 -3.51 1.89 -6.98
C ASP A 50 -4.20 2.48 -8.24
N GLU A 51 -4.98 3.56 -8.09
CA GLU A 51 -5.52 4.33 -9.21
C GLU A 51 -4.49 5.36 -9.74
N GLU A 52 -3.42 4.89 -10.39
CA GLU A 52 -2.74 5.69 -11.43
C GLU A 52 -2.78 4.98 -12.80
N GLU A 53 -3.69 5.51 -13.63
CA GLU A 53 -3.77 5.54 -15.09
C GLU A 53 -3.59 4.24 -15.91
N GLY A 54 -4.73 3.66 -16.29
CA GLY A 54 -4.86 3.07 -17.61
C GLY A 54 -4.67 4.12 -18.73
N LYS A 55 -3.45 4.32 -19.23
CA LYS A 55 -3.10 4.80 -20.59
C LYS A 55 -1.68 4.31 -20.92
N LYS A 56 -1.38 3.54 -21.96
CA LYS A 56 -1.88 3.58 -23.34
C LYS A 56 -1.92 2.16 -23.95
N SER A 57 -3.10 1.74 -24.37
CA SER A 57 -3.18 0.97 -25.62
C SER A 57 -2.87 1.94 -26.76
N GLU A 58 -1.62 2.00 -27.22
CA GLU A 58 -1.34 2.50 -28.57
C GLU A 58 -1.07 1.29 -29.48
N ILE A 59 -2.15 0.93 -30.17
CA ILE A 59 -2.16 0.13 -31.38
C ILE A 59 -1.33 0.90 -32.40
N ASN A 60 -0.27 0.30 -32.95
CA ASN A 60 0.36 0.82 -34.16
C ASN A 60 0.49 -0.33 -35.17
N GLY A 61 -0.36 -0.22 -36.20
CA GLY A 61 -0.20 -0.63 -37.60
C GLY A 61 0.49 -1.95 -37.92
#